data_AF-A0A3A0UBF5-F1
#
_entry.id   AF-A0A3A0UBF5-F1
#
_cell.length_a   1.000
_cell.length_b   1.000
_cell.length_c   1.000
_cell.angle_alpha   90.00
_cell.angle_beta   90.00
_cell.angle_gamma   90.00
#
_symmetry.space_group_name_H-M   'P 1'
#
loop_
_entity.id
_entity.type
_entity.pdbx_description
1 polymer ?
#
loop_
_entity_poly.entity_id
_entity_poly.type
_entity_poly.pdbx_seq_one_letter_code
_entity_poly.pdbx_strand_id
1 'polypeptide(L)'
;LSIGAIKGVGYQSVKLIVEERKANGFYKDFFDFTRRIPKRIKTRKLLESLILVGAFDTFGKNRATLLNAIDQVLDDISDIEQDGFIFDVLTPKASYEEKEELPDHVLSEYEKEYLGFYVSTHPVEKAFEQKQYLGIYKLANAQD
;
A
#
# COMPACT_ATOMS: atom_id res chain seq x y z
N LEU A 1 -8.06 10.48 -1.59
CA LEU A 1 -6.81 11.23 -1.36
C LEU A 1 -5.92 11.15 -2.60
N SER A 2 -5.11 12.16 -2.88
CA SER A 2 -4.15 12.12 -3.99
C SER A 2 -2.87 11.40 -3.57
N ILE A 3 -2.30 10.55 -4.43
CA ILE A 3 -1.00 9.88 -4.16
C ILE A 3 0.17 10.87 -4.02
N GLY A 4 0.01 12.11 -4.51
CA GLY A 4 1.02 13.16 -4.33
C GLY A 4 1.05 13.77 -2.92
N ALA A 5 0.08 13.47 -2.06
CA ALA A 5 0.10 13.90 -0.67
C ALA A 5 0.95 12.98 0.23
N ILE A 6 1.38 11.83 -0.29
CA ILE A 6 2.13 10.83 0.47
C ILE A 6 3.61 11.26 0.56
N LYS A 7 4.10 11.37 1.79
CA LYS A 7 5.50 11.65 2.09
C LYS A 7 6.41 10.60 1.43
N GLY A 8 7.40 11.07 0.69
CA GLY A 8 8.31 10.18 -0.05
C GLY A 8 7.87 9.86 -1.49
N VAL A 9 6.67 10.26 -1.90
CA VAL A 9 6.22 10.18 -3.29
C VAL A 9 6.50 11.50 -4.00
N GLY A 10 7.52 11.51 -4.86
CA GLY A 10 7.87 12.70 -5.64
C GLY A 10 6.90 12.99 -6.79
N TYR A 11 6.76 14.26 -7.17
CA TYR A 11 5.90 14.70 -8.29
C TYR A 11 6.12 13.90 -9.59
N GLN A 12 7.37 13.59 -9.94
CA GLN A 12 7.69 12.81 -11.13
C GLN A 12 7.16 11.37 -11.04
N SER A 13 7.23 10.74 -9.86
CA SER A 13 6.66 9.40 -9.65
C SER A 13 5.15 9.42 -9.82
N VAL A 14 4.47 10.41 -9.21
CA VAL A 14 3.02 10.60 -9.38
C VAL A 14 2.65 10.74 -10.84
N LYS A 15 3.34 11.62 -11.57
CA LYS A 15 3.07 11.89 -12.98
C LYS A 15 3.17 10.61 -13.81
N LEU A 16 4.26 9.86 -13.66
CA LEU A 16 4.51 8.64 -14.42
C LEU A 16 3.49 7.54 -14.11
N ILE A 17 3.13 7.35 -12.84
CA ILE A 17 2.09 6.39 -12.43
C ILE A 17 0.74 6.77 -13.07
N VAL A 18 0.36 8.04 -13.03
CA VAL A 18 -0.92 8.50 -13.59
C VAL A 18 -0.94 8.41 -15.11
N GLU A 19 0.14 8.79 -15.80
CA GLU A 19 0.25 8.68 -17.25
C GLU A 19 0.19 7.23 -17.73
N GLU A 20 0.90 6.34 -17.04
CA GLU A 20 0.88 4.90 -17.34
C GLU A 20 -0.53 4.33 -17.16
N ARG A 21 -1.20 4.63 -16.04
CA ARG A 21 -2.57 4.16 -15.79
C ARG A 21 -3.57 4.71 -16.81
N LYS A 22 -3.39 5.95 -17.27
CA LYS A 22 -4.24 6.55 -18.31
C LYS A 22 -4.06 5.85 -19.66
N ALA A 23 -2.84 5.43 -20.00
CA ALA A 23 -2.54 4.78 -21.26
C ALA A 23 -2.98 3.31 -21.30
N ASN A 24 -2.80 2.57 -20.20
CA ASN A 24 -2.94 1.11 -20.18
C ASN A 24 -4.10 0.62 -19.27
N GLY A 25 -4.84 1.54 -18.67
CA GLY A 25 -6.00 1.23 -17.82
C GLY A 25 -5.63 0.85 -16.38
N PHE A 26 -6.60 0.26 -15.67
CA PHE A 26 -6.48 -0.11 -14.26
C PHE A 26 -5.34 -1.11 -14.02
N TYR A 27 -4.70 -1.00 -12.86
CA TYR A 27 -3.79 -2.03 -12.36
C TYR A 27 -4.58 -3.22 -11.85
N LYS A 28 -4.18 -4.43 -12.24
CA LYS A 28 -4.86 -5.67 -11.83
C LYS A 28 -4.50 -6.08 -10.41
N ASP A 29 -3.22 -5.97 -10.07
CA ASP A 29 -2.65 -6.31 -8.77
C ASP A 29 -1.33 -5.56 -8.55
N PHE A 30 -0.66 -5.84 -7.41
CA PHE A 30 0.61 -5.21 -7.06
C PHE A 30 1.74 -5.57 -8.04
N PHE A 31 1.79 -6.78 -8.57
CA PHE A 31 2.82 -7.20 -9.53
C PHE A 31 2.60 -6.56 -10.91
N ASP A 32 1.35 -6.43 -11.37
CA ASP A 32 1.00 -5.68 -12.58
C ASP A 32 1.41 -4.21 -12.46
N PHE A 33 1.13 -3.58 -11.30
CA PHE A 33 1.60 -2.22 -11.01
C PHE A 33 3.12 -2.12 -11.11
N THR A 34 3.85 -2.99 -10.41
CA THR A 34 5.32 -2.92 -10.36
C THR A 34 5.96 -3.25 -11.70
N ARG A 35 5.40 -4.14 -12.52
CA ARG A 35 5.88 -4.42 -13.89
C ARG A 35 5.69 -3.25 -14.84
N ARG A 36 4.57 -2.53 -14.71
CA ARG A 36 4.21 -1.43 -15.62
C ARG A 36 4.93 -0.12 -15.30
N ILE A 37 5.25 0.15 -14.04
CA ILE A 37 5.94 1.40 -13.68
C ILE A 37 7.44 1.38 -14.04
N PRO A 38 8.04 2.52 -14.45
CA PRO A 38 9.46 2.59 -14.79
C PRO A 38 10.39 2.18 -13.65
N LYS A 39 11.45 1.40 -13.95
CA LYS A 39 12.49 0.99 -12.98
C LYS A 39 13.03 2.16 -12.14
N ARG A 40 13.26 3.33 -12.76
CA ARG A 40 13.81 4.54 -12.11
C ARG A 40 12.98 5.08 -10.93
N ILE A 41 11.66 4.83 -10.91
CA ILE A 41 10.80 5.25 -9.80
C ILE A 41 10.50 4.10 -8.84
N LYS A 42 10.74 2.86 -9.24
CA LYS A 42 10.44 1.63 -8.48
C LYS A 42 11.45 1.41 -7.35
N THR A 43 11.45 2.31 -6.40
CA THR A 43 12.29 2.25 -5.19
C THR A 43 11.52 1.60 -4.04
N ARG A 44 12.23 0.92 -3.13
CA ARG A 44 11.66 0.35 -1.90
C ARG A 44 10.80 1.37 -1.16
N LYS A 45 11.35 2.55 -0.90
CA LYS A 45 10.67 3.65 -0.19
C LYS A 45 9.37 4.09 -0.86
N LEU A 46 9.32 4.15 -2.20
CA LEU A 46 8.09 4.47 -2.92
C LEU A 46 7.04 3.38 -2.67
N LEU A 47 7.41 2.12 -2.87
CA LEU A 47 6.49 0.98 -2.74
C LEU A 47 5.95 0.85 -1.31
N GLU A 48 6.83 0.92 -0.30
CA GLU A 48 6.46 0.90 1.12
C GLU A 48 5.48 2.02 1.45
N SER A 49 5.78 3.26 1.06
CA SER A 49 4.89 4.39 1.35
C SER A 49 3.49 4.20 0.77
N LEU A 50 3.38 3.70 -0.47
CA LEU A 50 2.09 3.43 -1.12
C LEU A 50 1.33 2.29 -0.44
N ILE A 51 2.02 1.21 -0.07
CA ILE A 51 1.42 0.06 0.63
C ILE A 51 0.88 0.51 1.99
N LEU A 52 1.72 1.18 2.79
CA LEU A 52 1.41 1.51 4.17
C LEU A 52 0.22 2.46 4.30
N VAL A 53 0.07 3.41 3.37
CA VAL A 53 -1.10 4.32 3.34
C VAL A 53 -2.36 3.71 2.72
N GLY A 54 -2.33 2.44 2.31
CA GLY A 54 -3.48 1.75 1.74
C GLY A 54 -3.76 2.03 0.27
N ALA A 55 -2.79 2.51 -0.51
CA ALA A 55 -3.00 2.80 -1.93
C ALA A 55 -3.36 1.56 -2.76
N PHE A 56 -3.11 0.36 -2.21
CA PHE A 56 -3.34 -0.94 -2.84
C PHE A 56 -4.42 -1.78 -2.15
N ASP A 57 -5.20 -1.21 -1.22
CA ASP A 57 -6.22 -1.95 -0.46
C ASP A 57 -7.28 -2.62 -1.37
N THR A 58 -7.49 -2.09 -2.58
CA THR A 58 -8.41 -2.67 -3.58
C THR A 58 -7.92 -3.98 -4.21
N PHE A 59 -6.65 -4.36 -4.02
CA PHE A 59 -6.10 -5.61 -4.56
C PHE A 59 -6.41 -6.83 -3.68
N GLY A 60 -7.09 -6.65 -2.55
CA GLY A 60 -7.50 -7.75 -1.68
C GLY A 60 -6.34 -8.44 -0.97
N LYS A 61 -5.21 -7.73 -0.80
CA LYS A 61 -4.04 -8.18 -0.04
C LYS A 61 -3.79 -7.21 1.10
N ASN A 62 -3.42 -7.77 2.24
CA ASN A 62 -3.12 -7.01 3.44
C ASN A 62 -1.71 -6.37 3.34
N ARG A 63 -1.42 -5.37 4.17
CA ARG A 63 -0.18 -4.58 4.05
C ARG A 63 1.06 -5.44 4.32
N ALA A 64 1.02 -6.30 5.34
CA ALA A 64 2.12 -7.21 5.64
C ALA A 64 2.51 -8.12 4.45
N THR A 65 1.51 -8.66 3.76
CA THR A 65 1.69 -9.50 2.57
C THR A 65 2.30 -8.70 1.40
N LEU A 66 1.80 -7.49 1.18
CA LEU A 66 2.33 -6.61 0.12
C LEU A 66 3.76 -6.13 0.41
N LEU A 67 4.09 -5.83 1.67
CA LEU A 67 5.44 -5.45 2.09
C LEU A 67 6.43 -6.60 1.85
N ASN A 68 6.03 -7.84 2.17
CA ASN A 68 6.85 -9.02 1.91
C ASN A 68 7.08 -9.25 0.41
N ALA A 69 6.12 -8.90 -0.44
CA ALA A 69 6.26 -9.01 -1.89
C ALA A 69 7.23 -7.97 -2.50
N ILE A 70 7.65 -6.94 -1.77
CA ILE A 70 8.60 -5.94 -2.28
C ILE A 70 9.95 -6.56 -2.61
N ASP A 71 10.45 -7.49 -1.78
CA ASP A 71 11.76 -8.10 -1.97
C ASP A 71 11.82 -8.83 -3.32
N GLN A 72 10.79 -9.63 -3.61
CA GLN A 72 10.62 -10.30 -4.90
C GLN A 72 10.66 -9.30 -6.08
N VAL A 73 9.92 -8.18 -5.95
CA VAL A 73 9.85 -7.16 -7.00
C VAL A 73 11.18 -6.45 -7.24
N LEU A 74 11.98 -6.22 -6.19
CA LEU A 74 13.25 -5.52 -6.31
C LEU A 74 14.37 -6.42 -6.82
N ASP A 75 14.38 -7.69 -6.40
CA ASP A 75 15.31 -8.70 -6.91
C ASP A 75 15.10 -8.93 -8.42
N ASP A 76 13.83 -8.94 -8.86
CA ASP A 76 13.47 -9.00 -10.29
C ASP A 76 14.04 -7.81 -11.10
N ILE A 77 14.27 -6.63 -10.49
CA ILE A 77 14.80 -5.47 -11.24
C ILE A 77 16.27 -5.65 -11.62
N SER A 78 17.05 -6.31 -10.74
CA SER A 78 18.50 -6.54 -10.89
C SER A 78 18.84 -7.51 -12.02
N ASP A 79 18.00 -8.51 -12.27
CA ASP A 79 18.34 -9.62 -13.17
C ASP A 79 17.90 -9.39 -14.64
N ILE A 80 17.17 -8.31 -14.92
CA ILE A 80 16.65 -8.00 -16.27
C ILE A 80 17.69 -7.17 -17.05
N GLU A 81 18.74 -7.84 -17.51
CA GLU A 81 19.48 -7.51 -18.75
C GLU A 81 19.09 -8.43 -19.93
N GLN A 82 18.24 -9.45 -19.72
CA GLN A 82 17.83 -10.39 -20.79
C GLN A 82 16.42 -10.12 -21.32
N ASP A 83 16.27 -10.33 -22.64
CA ASP A 83 15.10 -10.05 -23.48
C ASP A 83 13.73 -10.31 -22.82
N GLY A 84 12.88 -9.27 -22.82
CA GLY A 84 11.57 -9.25 -22.14
C GLY A 84 10.55 -10.29 -22.60
N PHE A 85 10.79 -11.01 -23.71
CA PHE A 85 9.95 -12.13 -24.16
C PHE A 85 10.28 -13.46 -23.46
N ILE A 86 11.52 -13.66 -23.02
CA ILE A 86 11.95 -14.88 -22.33
C ILE A 86 11.59 -14.80 -20.84
N PHE A 87 11.56 -13.59 -20.27
CA PHE A 87 11.26 -13.34 -18.87
C PHE A 87 9.83 -13.70 -18.46
N ASP A 88 8.82 -13.41 -19.30
CA ASP A 88 7.41 -13.72 -19.00
C ASP A 88 7.12 -15.24 -19.02
N VAL A 89 8.00 -16.02 -19.68
CA VAL A 89 7.90 -17.49 -19.78
C VAL A 89 8.68 -18.19 -18.66
N LEU A 90 9.78 -17.61 -18.17
CA LEU A 90 10.68 -18.24 -17.20
C LEU A 90 10.55 -17.73 -15.77
N THR A 91 9.88 -16.59 -15.54
CA THR A 91 9.65 -16.15 -14.17
C THR A 91 8.63 -17.05 -13.48
N PRO A 92 8.96 -17.64 -12.30
CA PRO A 92 7.94 -18.25 -11.47
C PRO A 92 6.86 -17.20 -11.24
N LYS A 93 5.58 -17.58 -11.42
CA LYS A 93 4.44 -16.69 -11.18
C LYS A 93 4.62 -16.06 -9.80
N ALA A 94 4.97 -14.77 -9.77
CA ALA A 94 5.12 -14.02 -8.54
C ALA A 94 3.88 -14.26 -7.69
N SER A 95 4.07 -14.94 -6.56
CA SER A 95 2.99 -15.41 -5.70
C SER A 95 3.09 -14.70 -4.37
N TYR A 96 1.95 -14.25 -3.87
CA TYR A 96 1.88 -13.68 -2.53
C TYR A 96 2.13 -14.77 -1.48
N GLU A 97 3.06 -14.50 -0.57
CA GLU A 97 3.16 -15.24 0.69
C GLU A 97 2.27 -14.53 1.71
N GLU A 98 1.10 -15.10 1.99
CA GLU A 98 0.14 -14.50 2.93
C GLU A 98 0.76 -14.38 4.32
N LYS A 99 0.79 -13.16 4.85
CA LYS A 99 1.26 -12.85 6.21
C LYS A 99 0.08 -12.40 7.07
N GLU A 100 0.21 -12.56 8.38
CA GLU A 100 -0.69 -11.92 9.33
C GLU A 100 -0.60 -10.40 9.19
N GLU A 101 -1.74 -9.70 9.20
CA GLU A 101 -1.77 -8.25 9.03
C GLU A 101 -1.11 -7.54 10.21
N LEU A 102 -0.55 -6.37 9.92
CA LEU A 102 0.05 -5.53 10.94
C LEU A 102 -1.01 -5.08 11.98
N PRO A 103 -0.63 -4.96 13.26
CA PRO A 103 -1.54 -4.45 14.28
C PRO A 103 -2.08 -3.06 13.93
N ASP A 104 -3.35 -2.81 14.24
CA ASP A 104 -4.05 -1.55 13.93
C ASP A 104 -3.30 -0.28 14.38
N HIS A 105 -2.64 -0.33 15.54
CA HIS A 105 -1.87 0.81 16.07
C HIS A 105 -0.68 1.14 15.16
N VAL A 106 0.01 0.12 14.64
CA VAL A 106 1.13 0.26 13.71
C VAL A 106 0.65 0.86 12.38
N LEU A 107 -0.47 0.37 11.86
CA LEU A 107 -1.07 0.91 10.63
C LEU A 107 -1.40 2.40 10.77
N SER A 108 -1.95 2.77 11.91
CA SER A 108 -2.31 4.16 12.21
C SER A 108 -1.07 5.05 12.36
N GLU A 109 0.00 4.54 12.98
CA GLU A 109 1.29 5.25 13.04
C GLU A 109 1.83 5.53 11.65
N TYR A 110 1.76 4.56 10.73
CA TYR A 110 2.18 4.77 9.36
C TYR A 110 1.31 5.75 8.58
N GLU A 111 -0.02 5.73 8.75
CA GLU A 111 -0.88 6.77 8.16
C GLU A 111 -0.45 8.16 8.62
N LYS A 112 -0.20 8.33 9.91
CA LYS A 112 0.29 9.60 10.45
C LYS A 112 1.68 9.96 9.93
N GLU A 113 2.59 9.01 9.81
CA GLU A 113 3.94 9.26 9.31
C GLU A 113 3.96 9.68 7.84
N TYR A 114 3.19 8.99 7.00
CA TYR A 114 3.23 9.14 5.54
C TYR A 114 2.21 10.15 5.00
N LEU A 115 1.06 10.33 5.65
CA LEU A 115 0.02 11.29 5.24
C LEU A 115 -0.04 12.54 6.13
N GLY A 116 0.46 12.46 7.37
CA GLY A 116 0.37 13.52 8.36
C GLY A 116 -0.93 13.51 9.18
N PHE A 117 -1.88 12.64 8.87
CA PHE A 117 -3.16 12.49 9.55
C PHE A 117 -3.70 11.07 9.38
N TYR A 118 -4.69 10.68 10.20
CA TYR A 118 -5.37 9.39 10.11
C TYR A 118 -6.49 9.46 9.08
N VAL A 119 -6.54 8.47 8.18
CA VAL A 119 -7.61 8.28 7.20
C VAL A 119 -8.59 7.21 7.69
N SER A 120 -8.05 6.18 8.34
CA SER A 120 -8.84 5.16 9.01
C SER A 120 -9.36 5.64 10.37
N THR A 121 -10.34 4.91 10.92
CA THR A 121 -10.88 5.17 12.26
C THR A 121 -9.74 5.26 13.27
N HIS A 122 -9.68 6.37 14.01
CA HIS A 122 -8.61 6.64 14.96
C HIS A 122 -8.45 5.48 15.95
N PRO A 123 -7.22 5.07 16.34
CA PRO A 123 -6.98 3.95 17.25
C PRO A 123 -7.79 4.01 18.55
N VAL A 124 -7.92 5.22 19.11
CA VAL A 124 -8.70 5.46 20.33
C VAL A 124 -10.19 5.18 20.12
N GLU A 125 -10.73 5.48 18.94
CA GLU A 125 -12.15 5.24 18.64
C GLU A 125 -12.43 3.75 18.45
N LYS A 126 -11.54 3.01 17.77
CA LYS A 126 -11.63 1.54 17.70
C LYS A 126 -11.55 0.88 19.08
N ALA A 127 -10.61 1.31 19.93
CA ALA A 127 -10.47 0.80 21.30
C ALA A 127 -11.69 1.16 22.17
N PHE A 128 -12.28 2.33 21.94
CA PHE A 128 -13.50 2.77 22.61
C PHE A 128 -14.71 1.90 22.22
N GLU A 129 -14.91 1.63 20.93
CA GLU A 129 -15.96 0.73 20.44
C GLU A 129 -15.82 -0.70 21.00
N GLN A 130 -14.61 -1.26 20.99
CA GLN A 130 -14.36 -2.59 21.55
C GLN A 130 -14.66 -2.66 23.05
N LYS A 131 -14.50 -1.55 23.78
CA LYS A 131 -14.74 -1.46 25.22
C LYS A 131 -16.09 -0.84 25.58
N GLN A 132 -17.00 -0.63 24.62
CA GLN A 132 -18.32 -0.04 24.89
C GLN A 132 -19.18 -0.85 25.87
N TYR A 133 -18.90 -2.16 26.05
CA TYR A 133 -19.55 -2.96 27.09
C TYR A 133 -19.20 -2.51 28.52
N LEU A 134 -18.16 -1.67 28.69
CA LEU A 134 -17.79 -0.99 29.93
C LEU A 134 -18.37 0.44 29.96
N GLY A 135 -19.68 0.60 29.76
CA GLY A 135 -20.48 1.71 30.30
C GLY A 135 -20.05 3.18 30.08
N ILE A 136 -19.13 3.49 29.16
CA ILE A 136 -18.81 4.89 28.84
C ILE A 136 -19.72 5.35 27.71
N TYR A 137 -20.87 5.93 28.08
CA TYR A 137 -21.75 6.60 27.13
C TYR A 137 -21.15 7.94 26.73
N LYS A 138 -21.11 8.24 25.41
CA LYS A 138 -20.80 9.60 24.94
C LYS A 138 -21.86 10.53 25.57
N LEU A 139 -21.44 11.62 26.22
CA LEU A 139 -22.35 12.61 26.83
C LEU A 139 -23.40 13.15 25.84
N ALA A 140 -23.08 13.19 24.55
CA ALA A 140 -24.02 13.55 23.48
C ALA A 140 -25.23 12.60 23.34
N ASN A 141 -25.13 11.39 23.90
CA ASN A 141 -26.18 10.36 23.88
C ASN A 141 -26.85 10.19 25.25
N ALA A 142 -26.51 11.00 26.25
CA ALA A 142 -27.23 11.04 27.51
C ALA A 142 -28.57 11.76 27.25
N GLN A 143 -29.67 11.04 27.27
CA GLN A 143 -31.01 11.64 27.34
C GLN A 143 -31.27 12.04 28.80
N ASP A 144 -31.86 13.22 28.99
CA ASP A 144 -32.26 13.78 30.29
C ASP A 144 -33.24 12.88 31.05
#